data_AF-A0A7X7P6A3-F1
#
_entry.id   AF-A0A7X7P6A3-F1
#
_cell.length_a   1.000
_cell.length_b   1.000
_cell.length_c   1.000
_cell.angle_alpha   90.00
_cell.angle_beta   90.00
_cell.angle_gamma   90.00
#
_symmetry.space_group_name_H-M   'P 1'
#
loop_
_entity.id
_entity.type
_entity.pdbx_description
1 polymer ?
#
loop_
_entity_poly.entity_id
_entity_poly.type
_entity_poly.pdbx_seq_one_letter_code
_entity_poly.pdbx_strand_id
1 'polypeptide(L)'
;MIFKKILLFVCFLTALSFSQSLTIYRKATDESSPLGTLSYSDWVKELPIKPKKVKKTYYVKNKKGKKVKKVKYETVTPKEPPRFIPVKCKFGSGYANRAELARFFERSKDISGTYSSKTGTAVLQKSPNNPGKFSLVILNGTETERAEFEVGNLELKEANGHSRFRFQEPDCRLDIDYFNRKITILQNGCDAYSTPNFKLGGEYDNYTEIIRRAETFHFPETKYTFKKFLWCPEGPDFCEKTKDENGKVEIVWSVNGEGLIERRSGDQIHTYRPYERMIPNRSDFYDGEKPIALKTKRTDMSSEWMLWLYYPKAERFKMVRIGTRNDAAYTEIYE
;
A
#
# COMPACT_ATOMS: atom_id res chain seq x y z
N MET A 1 16.30 -2.51 37.00
CA MET A 1 16.35 -1.12 36.44
C MET A 1 16.71 -1.05 34.95
N ILE A 2 17.38 -2.05 34.37
CA ILE A 2 17.84 -2.03 32.96
C ILE A 2 16.67 -2.21 31.95
N PHE A 3 15.68 -3.05 32.26
CA PHE A 3 14.51 -3.28 31.38
C PHE A 3 13.63 -2.03 31.14
N LYS A 4 13.49 -1.13 32.12
CA LYS A 4 12.72 0.11 31.96
C LYS A 4 13.39 1.12 31.02
N LYS A 5 14.72 1.09 30.87
CA LYS A 5 15.46 1.99 29.98
C LYS A 5 15.45 1.52 28.52
N ILE A 6 15.43 0.20 28.29
CA ILE A 6 15.37 -0.38 26.94
C ILE A 6 13.97 -0.19 26.34
N LEU A 7 12.90 -0.34 27.14
CA LEU A 7 11.53 -0.10 26.67
C LEU A 7 11.30 1.36 26.23
N LEU A 8 11.90 2.32 26.95
CA LEU A 8 11.82 3.75 26.59
C LEU A 8 12.62 4.07 25.32
N PHE A 9 13.76 3.40 25.11
CA PHE A 9 14.61 3.60 23.92
C PHE A 9 13.99 2.97 22.66
N VAL A 10 13.31 1.82 22.79
CA VAL A 10 12.56 1.19 21.69
C VAL A 10 11.31 2.01 21.34
N CYS A 11 10.62 2.62 22.32
CA CYS A 11 9.54 3.57 22.05
C CYS A 11 10.03 4.90 21.45
N PHE A 12 11.26 5.32 21.74
CA PHE A 12 11.86 6.51 21.12
C PHE A 12 12.34 6.23 19.68
N LEU A 13 12.76 5.00 19.38
CA LEU A 13 13.13 4.55 18.04
C LEU A 13 11.91 4.34 17.12
N THR A 14 10.75 3.96 17.65
CA THR A 14 9.50 3.90 16.85
C THR A 14 8.90 5.29 16.60
N ALA A 15 9.16 6.26 17.48
CA ALA A 15 8.80 7.68 17.26
C ALA A 15 9.68 8.39 16.22
N LEU A 16 10.84 7.81 15.85
CA LEU A 16 11.71 8.26 14.76
C LEU A 16 11.39 7.56 13.43
N SER A 17 10.15 7.10 13.26
CA SER A 17 9.60 6.94 11.92
C SER A 17 9.67 8.31 11.26
N PHE A 18 10.55 8.47 10.26
CA PHE A 18 10.78 9.71 9.53
C PHE A 18 9.48 10.25 8.91
N SER A 19 8.69 10.96 9.71
CA SER A 19 7.74 11.93 9.23
C SER A 19 8.57 12.99 8.51
N GLN A 20 8.72 12.88 7.17
CA GLN A 20 9.39 13.92 6.40
C GLN A 20 8.57 15.20 6.56
N SER A 21 9.02 16.07 7.45
CA SER A 21 8.37 17.32 7.79
C SER A 21 8.99 18.43 6.95
N LEU A 22 8.19 19.42 6.58
CA LEU A 22 8.68 20.56 5.80
C LEU A 22 9.18 21.64 6.74
N THR A 23 10.48 21.97 6.67
CA THR A 23 11.05 23.04 7.49
C THR A 23 10.75 24.40 6.87
N ILE A 24 10.25 25.33 7.69
CA ILE A 24 9.98 26.71 7.30
C ILE A 24 11.06 27.60 7.88
N TYR A 25 11.70 28.40 7.03
CA TYR A 25 12.80 29.28 7.36
C TYR A 25 12.34 30.74 7.41
N ARG A 26 13.00 31.54 8.26
CA ARG A 26 12.74 32.98 8.36
C ARG A 26 13.26 33.77 7.15
N LYS A 27 14.36 33.32 6.53
CA LYS A 27 14.98 33.92 5.34
C LYS A 27 15.22 32.86 4.25
N ALA A 28 15.45 33.31 3.02
CA ALA A 28 15.70 32.47 1.85
C ALA A 28 17.12 31.87 1.81
N THR A 29 17.59 31.28 2.92
CA THR A 29 18.95 30.75 3.08
C THR A 29 18.94 29.54 4.02
N ASP A 30 19.80 28.54 3.76
CA ASP A 30 19.95 27.35 4.63
C ASP A 30 20.42 27.70 6.05
N GLU A 31 21.16 28.80 6.20
CA GLU A 31 21.68 29.31 7.48
C GLU A 31 20.63 30.04 8.34
N SER A 32 19.42 30.24 7.81
CA SER A 32 18.36 30.90 8.57
C SER A 32 17.88 30.00 9.70
N SER A 33 17.60 30.58 10.86
CA SER A 33 16.86 29.84 11.89
C SER A 33 15.49 29.40 11.37
N PRO A 34 15.06 28.16 11.67
CA PRO A 34 13.73 27.68 11.32
C PRO A 34 12.67 28.37 12.18
N LEU A 35 11.54 28.71 11.57
CA LEU A 35 10.30 29.12 12.25
C LEU A 35 9.58 27.90 12.86
N GLY A 36 9.77 26.72 12.28
CA GLY A 36 9.18 25.46 12.71
C GLY A 36 9.10 24.45 11.58
N THR A 37 8.52 23.29 11.86
CA THR A 37 8.26 22.23 10.88
C THR A 37 6.77 22.02 10.67
N LEU A 38 6.38 21.78 9.42
CA LEU A 38 5.03 21.39 9.03
C LEU A 38 4.96 19.87 8.88
N SER A 39 3.91 19.30 9.47
CA SER A 39 3.45 17.94 9.18
C SER A 39 2.65 17.93 7.88
N TYR A 40 2.55 16.78 7.22
CA TYR A 40 1.87 16.64 5.92
C TYR A 40 0.39 17.06 5.92
N SER A 41 -0.25 17.13 7.09
CA SER A 41 -1.64 17.58 7.26
C SER A 41 -1.77 19.09 7.46
N ASP A 42 -0.66 19.82 7.67
CA ASP A 42 -0.67 21.26 7.82
C ASP A 42 -0.85 21.97 6.46
N TRP A 43 -1.62 23.06 6.45
CA TRP A 43 -1.78 23.87 5.26
C TRP A 43 -0.53 24.70 4.96
N VAL A 44 -0.17 24.81 3.68
CA VAL A 44 0.88 25.69 3.18
C VAL A 44 0.49 26.25 1.82
N LYS A 45 0.73 27.55 1.61
CA LYS A 45 0.44 28.24 0.35
C LYS A 45 1.71 28.88 -0.19
N GLU A 46 2.05 28.57 -1.44
CA GLU A 46 3.12 29.27 -2.16
C GLU A 46 2.71 30.73 -2.42
N LEU A 47 3.63 31.65 -2.13
CA LEU A 47 3.48 33.07 -2.41
C LEU A 47 4.24 33.43 -3.69
N PRO A 48 3.80 34.48 -4.42
CA PRO A 48 4.50 34.92 -5.61
C PRO A 48 5.93 35.34 -5.29
N ILE A 49 6.88 34.86 -6.11
CA ILE A 49 8.29 35.24 -6.02
C ILE A 49 8.41 36.72 -6.41
N LYS A 50 8.82 37.57 -5.47
CA LYS A 50 9.02 38.99 -5.74
C LYS A 50 10.12 39.18 -6.81
N PRO A 51 9.90 40.07 -7.80
CA PRO A 51 10.91 40.33 -8.82
C PRO A 51 12.19 40.90 -8.21
N LYS A 52 13.34 40.45 -8.71
CA LYS A 52 14.64 40.93 -8.25
C LYS A 52 15.00 42.22 -8.99
N LYS A 53 15.26 43.31 -8.27
CA LYS A 53 15.82 44.53 -8.86
C LYS A 53 17.33 44.40 -8.95
N VAL A 54 17.87 44.39 -10.16
CA VAL A 54 19.32 44.31 -10.40
C VAL A 54 19.84 45.70 -10.73
N LYS A 55 20.95 46.08 -10.09
CA LYS A 55 21.65 47.33 -10.37
C LYS A 55 22.43 47.19 -11.68
N LYS A 56 21.95 47.78 -12.76
CA LYS A 56 22.74 47.91 -13.99
C LYS A 56 23.44 49.26 -14.02
N THR A 57 24.73 49.20 -14.31
CA THR A 57 25.56 50.37 -14.49
C THR A 57 25.72 50.62 -15.97
N TYR A 58 25.42 51.82 -16.44
CA TYR A 58 25.62 52.22 -17.83
C TYR A 58 26.43 53.52 -17.88
N TYR A 59 27.22 53.67 -18.94
CA TYR A 59 28.07 54.85 -19.13
C TYR A 59 27.44 55.75 -20.18
N VAL A 60 27.20 57.01 -19.85
CA VAL A 60 26.66 58.02 -20.77
C VAL A 60 27.72 59.09 -20.99
N LYS A 61 27.98 59.49 -22.24
CA LYS A 61 28.86 60.64 -22.51
C LYS A 61 28.15 61.92 -22.08
N ASN A 62 28.82 62.76 -21.29
CA ASN A 62 28.32 64.10 -20.98
C ASN A 62 28.52 65.04 -22.19
N LYS A 63 27.99 66.27 -22.12
CA LYS A 63 28.14 67.29 -23.17
C LYS A 63 29.60 67.64 -23.52
N LYS A 64 30.57 67.25 -22.69
CA LYS A 64 32.02 67.41 -22.89
C LYS A 64 32.71 66.11 -23.35
N GLY A 65 31.96 65.10 -23.78
CA GLY A 65 32.47 63.82 -24.29
C GLY A 65 32.97 62.82 -23.24
N LYS A 66 32.99 63.17 -21.94
CA LYS A 66 33.46 62.27 -20.86
C LYS A 66 32.39 61.25 -20.48
N LYS A 67 32.78 59.97 -20.33
CA LYS A 67 31.89 58.89 -19.86
C LYS A 67 31.55 59.08 -18.37
N VAL A 68 30.28 59.25 -18.06
CA VAL A 68 29.75 59.37 -16.69
C VAL A 68 28.97 58.11 -16.34
N LYS A 69 29.24 57.54 -15.16
CA LYS A 69 28.58 56.36 -14.63
C LYS A 69 27.16 56.72 -14.18
N LYS A 70 26.13 56.12 -14.78
CA LYS A 70 24.74 56.19 -14.32
C LYS A 70 24.26 54.81 -13.88
N VAL A 71 23.38 54.80 -12.89
CA VAL A 71 22.79 53.59 -12.31
C VAL A 71 21.31 53.54 -12.65
N LYS A 72 20.83 52.42 -13.17
CA LYS A 72 19.40 52.14 -13.34
C LYS A 72 19.10 50.79 -12.70
N TYR A 73 18.02 50.74 -11.94
CA TYR A 73 17.50 49.49 -11.39
C TYR A 73 16.53 48.90 -12.40
N GLU A 74 16.81 47.69 -12.88
CA GLU A 74 15.93 46.96 -13.77
C GLU A 74 15.32 45.78 -13.01
N THR A 75 14.02 45.59 -13.19
CA THR A 75 13.29 44.40 -12.76
C THR A 75 13.71 43.24 -13.66
N VAL A 76 14.42 42.25 -13.12
CA VAL A 76 14.86 41.08 -13.87
C VAL A 76 14.09 39.86 -13.35
N THR A 77 13.44 39.14 -14.26
CA THR A 77 12.91 37.80 -13.99
C THR A 77 14.10 36.86 -13.78
N PRO A 78 14.18 36.14 -12.65
CA PRO A 78 15.26 35.19 -12.41
C PRO A 78 15.37 34.17 -13.55
N LYS A 79 16.59 33.96 -14.05
CA LYS A 79 16.87 33.01 -15.14
C LYS A 79 16.71 31.55 -14.68
N GLU A 80 16.88 31.31 -13.37
CA GLU A 80 16.66 30.03 -12.71
C GLU A 80 15.64 30.17 -11.58
N PRO A 81 14.77 29.17 -11.38
CA PRO A 81 13.85 29.13 -10.26
C PRO A 81 14.61 29.21 -8.92
N PRO A 82 14.17 30.03 -7.96
CA PRO A 82 14.88 30.17 -6.68
C PRO A 82 14.81 28.86 -5.88
N ARG A 83 15.92 28.53 -5.20
CA ARG A 83 16.02 27.37 -4.29
C ARG A 83 15.07 27.47 -3.10
N PHE A 84 14.78 28.69 -2.64
CA PHE A 84 13.82 28.97 -1.57
C PHE A 84 12.63 29.74 -2.11
N ILE A 85 11.43 29.29 -1.76
CA ILE A 85 10.17 29.87 -2.20
C ILE A 85 9.47 30.51 -1.00
N PRO A 86 8.95 31.75 -1.12
CA PRO A 86 8.16 32.34 -0.05
C PRO A 86 6.84 31.58 0.11
N VAL A 87 6.46 31.28 1.34
CA VAL A 87 5.25 30.52 1.67
C VAL A 87 4.49 31.16 2.82
N LYS A 88 3.18 30.89 2.89
CA LYS A 88 2.32 31.22 4.02
C LYS A 88 1.81 29.93 4.66
N CYS A 89 1.94 29.82 5.98
CA CYS A 89 1.54 28.65 6.77
C CYS A 89 1.11 29.07 8.19
N LYS A 90 0.88 28.10 9.09
CA LYS A 90 0.53 28.35 10.50
C LYS A 90 1.52 29.22 11.29
N PHE A 91 2.80 29.26 10.87
CA PHE A 91 3.84 30.11 11.46
C PHE A 91 3.89 31.53 10.85
N GLY A 92 2.95 31.88 9.98
CA GLY A 92 2.95 33.14 9.24
C GLY A 92 3.63 33.03 7.88
N SER A 93 4.34 34.09 7.47
CA SER A 93 5.08 34.12 6.20
C SER A 93 6.54 33.72 6.43
N GLY A 94 7.05 32.81 5.60
CA GLY A 94 8.42 32.31 5.67
C GLY A 94 8.91 31.85 4.31
N TYR A 95 9.97 31.04 4.31
CA TYR A 95 10.55 30.44 3.12
C TYR A 95 10.66 28.93 3.29
N ALA A 96 10.40 28.17 2.24
CA ALA A 96 10.60 26.73 2.20
C ALA A 96 11.59 26.38 1.08
N ASN A 97 12.39 25.33 1.27
CA ASN A 97 13.19 24.80 0.17
C ASN A 97 12.23 24.29 -0.93
N ARG A 98 12.47 24.70 -2.17
CA ARG A 98 11.61 24.37 -3.33
C ARG A 98 11.43 22.87 -3.50
N ALA A 99 12.49 22.09 -3.37
CA ALA A 99 12.44 20.64 -3.55
C ALA A 99 11.64 19.98 -2.42
N GLU A 100 11.83 20.43 -1.17
CA GLU A 100 11.09 19.92 -0.03
C GLU A 100 9.61 20.33 -0.09
N LEU A 101 9.31 21.56 -0.50
CA LEU A 101 7.94 22.04 -0.69
C LEU A 101 7.23 21.25 -1.79
N ALA A 102 7.91 20.95 -2.91
CA ALA A 102 7.35 20.11 -3.96
C ALA A 102 7.03 18.69 -3.44
N ARG A 103 7.96 18.05 -2.72
CA ARG A 103 7.72 16.75 -2.07
C ARG A 103 6.59 16.82 -1.05
N PHE A 104 6.51 17.90 -0.27
CA PHE A 104 5.43 18.13 0.69
C PHE A 104 4.08 18.22 -0.02
N PHE A 105 3.99 18.96 -1.13
CA PHE A 105 2.77 19.02 -1.92
C PHE A 105 2.40 17.69 -2.57
N GLU A 106 3.38 16.98 -3.15
CA GLU A 106 3.17 15.63 -3.70
C GLU A 106 2.62 14.68 -2.64
N ARG A 107 3.21 14.68 -1.45
CA ARG A 107 2.78 13.82 -0.33
C ARG A 107 1.45 14.25 0.29
N SER A 108 1.18 15.55 0.37
CA SER A 108 -0.12 16.06 0.83
C SER A 108 -1.27 15.59 -0.07
N LYS A 109 -0.98 15.42 -1.38
CA LYS A 109 -1.89 14.87 -2.39
C LYS A 109 -1.88 13.34 -2.45
N ASP A 110 -0.85 12.69 -1.93
CA ASP A 110 -0.79 11.24 -1.90
C ASP A 110 -1.73 10.71 -0.81
N ILE A 111 -2.78 10.06 -1.26
CA ILE A 111 -3.81 9.42 -0.43
C ILE A 111 -3.48 7.95 -0.17
N SER A 112 -2.33 7.46 -0.61
CA SER A 112 -1.86 6.11 -0.26
C SER A 112 -1.65 6.00 1.24
N GLY A 113 -2.03 4.86 1.81
CA GLY A 113 -1.94 4.63 3.24
C GLY A 113 -2.86 3.53 3.73
N THR A 114 -2.70 3.18 5.00
CA THR A 114 -3.60 2.29 5.72
C THR A 114 -4.56 3.13 6.53
N TYR A 115 -5.85 2.89 6.33
CA TYR A 115 -6.95 3.53 7.02
C TYR A 115 -7.60 2.47 7.90
N SER A 116 -7.58 2.67 9.21
CA SER A 116 -8.05 1.67 10.17
C SER A 116 -9.37 2.09 10.80
N SER A 117 -10.23 1.11 11.06
CA SER A 117 -11.47 1.23 11.82
C SER A 117 -11.43 0.30 13.03
N LYS A 118 -12.53 0.21 13.79
CA LYS A 118 -12.66 -0.80 14.87
C LYS A 118 -12.76 -2.22 14.33
N THR A 119 -13.24 -2.39 13.11
CA THR A 119 -13.57 -3.69 12.52
C THR A 119 -12.53 -4.16 11.50
N GLY A 120 -11.58 -3.32 11.10
CA GLY A 120 -10.60 -3.69 10.08
C GLY A 120 -9.78 -2.55 9.51
N THR A 121 -9.26 -2.78 8.31
CA THR A 121 -8.44 -1.82 7.57
C THR A 121 -8.83 -1.72 6.10
N ALA A 122 -8.64 -0.54 5.54
CA ALA A 122 -8.67 -0.25 4.11
C ALA A 122 -7.30 0.31 3.71
N VAL A 123 -6.66 -0.28 2.71
CA VAL A 123 -5.33 0.09 2.25
C VAL A 123 -5.46 0.64 0.84
N LEU A 124 -5.15 1.93 0.67
CA LEU A 124 -5.02 2.53 -0.65
C LEU A 124 -3.56 2.54 -1.06
N GLN A 125 -3.27 2.08 -2.27
CA GLN A 125 -1.94 2.13 -2.85
C GLN A 125 -1.99 2.75 -4.24
N LYS A 126 -1.17 3.76 -4.47
CA LYS A 126 -1.02 4.35 -5.79
C LYS A 126 -0.36 3.34 -6.74
N SER A 127 -0.91 3.23 -7.96
CA SER A 127 -0.31 2.35 -8.97
C SER A 127 1.10 2.84 -9.34
N PRO A 128 2.12 1.97 -9.31
CA PRO A 128 3.49 2.36 -9.65
C PRO A 128 3.62 2.82 -11.11
N ASN A 129 2.72 2.33 -11.98
CA ASN A 129 2.76 2.55 -13.42
C ASN A 129 1.75 3.62 -13.89
N ASN A 130 0.82 4.05 -13.04
CA ASN A 130 -0.17 5.08 -13.41
C ASN A 130 -0.56 5.96 -12.20
N PRO A 131 -0.15 7.23 -12.16
CA PRO A 131 -0.37 8.10 -11.01
C PRO A 131 -1.84 8.50 -10.78
N GLY A 132 -2.75 8.27 -11.74
CA GLY A 132 -4.18 8.51 -11.60
C GLY A 132 -4.99 7.30 -11.12
N LYS A 133 -4.32 6.15 -10.92
CA LYS A 133 -4.96 4.90 -10.53
C LYS A 133 -4.48 4.41 -9.18
N PHE A 134 -5.39 3.79 -8.44
CA PHE A 134 -5.14 3.22 -7.12
C PHE A 134 -5.60 1.77 -7.07
N SER A 135 -4.94 0.97 -6.25
CA SER A 135 -5.52 -0.26 -5.71
C SER A 135 -6.08 0.00 -4.33
N LEU A 136 -7.16 -0.72 -4.01
CA LEU A 136 -7.78 -0.74 -2.71
C LEU A 136 -7.80 -2.19 -2.21
N VAL A 137 -7.35 -2.37 -0.97
CA VAL A 137 -7.46 -3.63 -0.25
C VAL A 137 -8.28 -3.39 1.02
N ILE A 138 -9.35 -4.15 1.23
CA ILE A 138 -10.20 -4.10 2.43
C ILE A 138 -9.98 -5.40 3.21
N LEU A 139 -9.76 -5.28 4.52
CA LEU A 139 -9.56 -6.40 5.44
C LEU A 139 -10.34 -6.12 6.73
N ASN A 140 -11.58 -6.59 6.80
CA ASN A 140 -12.45 -6.43 7.97
C ASN A 140 -12.69 -7.77 8.67
N GLY A 141 -12.39 -7.86 9.96
CA GLY A 141 -12.55 -9.05 10.77
C GLY A 141 -11.23 -9.77 11.12
N THR A 142 -11.37 -10.95 11.72
CA THR A 142 -10.23 -11.79 12.15
C THR A 142 -9.60 -12.49 10.94
N GLU A 143 -8.54 -13.28 11.12
CA GLU A 143 -7.92 -14.02 10.00
C GLU A 143 -8.81 -15.14 9.44
N THR A 144 -9.61 -15.76 10.32
CA THR A 144 -10.49 -16.90 10.03
C THR A 144 -11.89 -16.48 9.60
N GLU A 145 -12.35 -15.30 10.01
CA GLU A 145 -13.63 -14.74 9.61
C GLU A 145 -13.41 -13.30 9.14
N ARG A 146 -13.03 -13.17 7.86
CA ARG A 146 -12.69 -11.89 7.26
C ARG A 146 -13.57 -11.57 6.06
N ALA A 147 -14.17 -10.39 6.07
CA ALA A 147 -14.58 -9.73 4.84
C ALA A 147 -13.34 -9.10 4.19
N GLU A 148 -12.96 -9.61 3.02
CA GLU A 148 -11.74 -9.19 2.34
C GLU A 148 -12.02 -8.97 0.87
N PHE A 149 -11.39 -7.94 0.31
CA PHE A 149 -11.61 -7.52 -1.06
C PHE A 149 -10.40 -6.76 -1.56
N GLU A 150 -9.93 -7.08 -2.77
CA GLU A 150 -8.86 -6.35 -3.44
C GLU A 150 -9.33 -5.97 -4.84
N VAL A 151 -9.09 -4.72 -5.18
CA VAL A 151 -9.32 -4.22 -6.53
C VAL A 151 -8.16 -3.33 -6.95
N GLY A 152 -7.68 -3.56 -8.15
CA GLY A 152 -6.67 -2.72 -8.79
C GLY A 152 -7.27 -1.70 -9.75
N ASN A 153 -6.45 -0.73 -10.14
CA ASN A 153 -6.74 0.19 -11.25
C ASN A 153 -7.99 1.06 -11.08
N LEU A 154 -8.41 1.34 -9.84
CA LEU A 154 -9.49 2.27 -9.55
C LEU A 154 -9.12 3.68 -10.00
N GLU A 155 -10.01 4.33 -10.74
CA GLU A 155 -9.83 5.70 -11.19
C GLU A 155 -10.25 6.69 -10.11
N LEU A 156 -9.35 7.62 -9.82
CA LEU A 156 -9.61 8.73 -8.92
C LEU A 156 -10.52 9.77 -9.61
N LYS A 157 -11.68 10.08 -9.00
CA LYS A 157 -12.55 11.18 -9.44
C LYS A 157 -12.68 12.21 -8.33
N GLU A 158 -12.31 13.46 -8.60
CA GLU A 158 -12.52 14.56 -7.66
C GLU A 158 -13.94 15.12 -7.81
N ALA A 159 -14.69 15.17 -6.72
CA ALA A 159 -16.04 15.74 -6.69
C ALA A 159 -16.29 16.44 -5.35
N ASN A 160 -16.71 17.71 -5.38
CA ASN A 160 -17.00 18.51 -4.18
C ASN A 160 -15.87 18.57 -3.13
N GLY A 161 -14.61 18.48 -3.57
CA GLY A 161 -13.44 18.45 -2.67
C GLY A 161 -13.16 17.07 -2.04
N HIS A 162 -13.89 16.04 -2.44
CA HIS A 162 -13.67 14.65 -2.06
C HIS A 162 -12.99 13.89 -3.20
N SER A 163 -12.19 12.91 -2.85
CA SER A 163 -11.62 11.93 -3.79
C SER A 163 -12.50 10.70 -3.79
N ARG A 164 -13.10 10.35 -4.92
CA ARG A 164 -14.05 9.24 -5.03
C ARG A 164 -13.53 8.16 -5.96
N PHE A 165 -13.81 6.92 -5.57
CA PHE A 165 -13.60 5.73 -6.39
C PHE A 165 -14.88 4.92 -6.47
N ARG A 166 -15.03 4.16 -7.55
CA ARG A 166 -16.14 3.24 -7.70
C ARG A 166 -15.63 1.92 -8.26
N PHE A 167 -16.06 0.84 -7.64
CA PHE A 167 -15.98 -0.51 -8.18
C PHE A 167 -17.38 -1.04 -8.42
N GLN A 168 -17.56 -1.79 -9.51
CA GLN A 168 -18.84 -2.37 -9.91
C GLN A 168 -18.60 -3.70 -10.64
N GLU A 169 -19.21 -4.76 -10.12
CA GLU A 169 -19.35 -6.08 -10.72
C GLU A 169 -20.80 -6.57 -10.56
N PRO A 170 -21.21 -7.67 -11.24
CA PRO A 170 -22.50 -8.29 -10.99
C PRO A 170 -22.67 -8.62 -9.50
N ASP A 171 -23.72 -8.06 -8.89
CA ASP A 171 -24.08 -8.22 -7.47
C ASP A 171 -23.12 -7.60 -6.44
N CYS A 172 -22.15 -6.79 -6.87
CA CYS A 172 -21.27 -6.08 -5.95
C CYS A 172 -20.90 -4.68 -6.44
N ARG A 173 -21.22 -3.67 -5.64
CA ARG A 173 -20.81 -2.29 -5.87
C ARG A 173 -20.20 -1.70 -4.62
N LEU A 174 -19.02 -1.11 -4.76
CA LEU A 174 -18.36 -0.33 -3.72
C LEU A 174 -18.21 1.12 -4.19
N ASP A 175 -18.78 2.05 -3.43
CA ASP A 175 -18.51 3.48 -3.57
C ASP A 175 -17.56 3.89 -2.44
N ILE A 176 -16.38 4.37 -2.80
CA ILE A 176 -15.33 4.75 -1.84
C ILE A 176 -15.19 6.27 -1.90
N ASP A 177 -15.34 6.91 -0.75
CA ASP A 177 -15.19 8.35 -0.58
C ASP A 177 -14.02 8.62 0.37
N TYR A 178 -13.04 9.37 -0.12
CA TYR A 178 -11.91 9.86 0.67
C TYR A 178 -12.07 11.36 0.93
N PHE A 179 -11.98 11.73 2.20
CA PHE A 179 -11.98 13.12 2.62
C PHE A 179 -11.22 13.27 3.93
N ASN A 180 -10.34 14.28 4.04
CA ASN A 180 -9.59 14.59 5.26
C ASN A 180 -8.91 13.38 5.92
N ARG A 181 -8.21 12.55 5.13
CA ARG A 181 -7.52 11.34 5.62
C ARG A 181 -8.45 10.29 6.24
N LYS A 182 -9.73 10.34 5.90
CA LYS A 182 -10.73 9.33 6.23
C LYS A 182 -11.21 8.67 4.95
N ILE A 183 -11.52 7.39 5.04
CA ILE A 183 -12.19 6.65 3.98
C ILE A 183 -13.54 6.20 4.47
N THR A 184 -14.58 6.45 3.69
CA THR A 184 -15.90 5.86 3.85
C THR A 184 -16.15 4.93 2.67
N ILE A 185 -16.49 3.67 2.97
CA ILE A 185 -16.82 2.66 1.96
C ILE A 185 -18.29 2.31 2.12
N LEU A 186 -19.07 2.61 1.09
CA LEU A 186 -20.45 2.16 0.97
C LEU A 186 -20.49 0.91 0.10
N GLN A 187 -21.03 -0.17 0.65
CA GLN A 187 -21.26 -1.40 -0.08
C GLN A 187 -22.74 -1.52 -0.48
N ASN A 188 -22.99 -2.00 -1.69
CA ASN A 188 -24.29 -2.46 -2.13
C ASN A 188 -24.11 -3.85 -2.75
N GLY A 189 -24.74 -4.86 -2.15
CA GLY A 189 -24.43 -6.27 -2.44
C GLY A 189 -23.09 -6.69 -1.83
N CYS A 190 -22.28 -7.44 -2.58
CA CYS A 190 -20.97 -7.96 -2.17
C CYS A 190 -21.02 -9.02 -1.05
N ASP A 191 -22.13 -9.74 -0.91
CA ASP A 191 -22.26 -10.78 0.11
C ASP A 191 -21.25 -11.92 -0.06
N ALA A 192 -20.84 -12.20 -1.31
CA ALA A 192 -19.78 -13.17 -1.62
C ALA A 192 -18.43 -12.81 -0.98
N TYR A 193 -18.12 -11.52 -0.81
CA TYR A 193 -16.86 -11.07 -0.22
C TYR A 193 -16.95 -10.83 1.29
N SER A 194 -18.18 -10.78 1.82
CA SER A 194 -18.50 -10.55 3.22
C SER A 194 -18.61 -11.84 4.02
N THR A 195 -18.66 -11.73 5.34
CA THR A 195 -19.05 -12.82 6.25
C THR A 195 -20.33 -12.43 7.00
N PRO A 196 -20.96 -13.33 7.77
CA PRO A 196 -22.11 -12.97 8.60
C PRO A 196 -21.81 -11.83 9.58
N ASN A 197 -20.59 -11.80 10.14
CA ASN A 197 -20.20 -10.83 11.16
C ASN A 197 -19.47 -9.60 10.60
N PHE A 198 -18.87 -9.70 9.41
CA PHE A 198 -18.07 -8.62 8.82
C PHE A 198 -18.52 -8.30 7.40
N LYS A 199 -18.60 -7.01 7.10
CA LYS A 199 -18.97 -6.46 5.79
C LYS A 199 -17.77 -5.70 5.22
N LEU A 200 -17.77 -5.44 3.91
CA LEU A 200 -16.74 -4.60 3.26
C LEU A 200 -16.93 -3.11 3.55
N GLY A 201 -18.17 -2.66 3.67
CA GLY A 201 -18.51 -1.27 3.98
C GLY A 201 -18.12 -0.85 5.39
N GLY A 202 -17.79 0.42 5.57
CA GLY A 202 -17.41 0.99 6.87
C GLY A 202 -16.75 2.36 6.79
N GLU A 203 -16.48 2.94 7.95
CA GLU A 203 -15.75 4.21 8.13
C GLU A 203 -14.38 3.95 8.73
N TYR A 204 -13.33 4.44 8.07
CA TYR A 204 -11.93 4.24 8.42
C TYR A 204 -11.29 5.58 8.72
N ASP A 205 -11.31 5.96 10.00
CA ASP A 205 -10.91 7.28 10.47
C ASP A 205 -9.43 7.42 10.81
N ASN A 206 -8.73 6.30 11.01
CA ASN A 206 -7.36 6.32 11.53
C ASN A 206 -6.35 6.06 10.40
N TYR A 207 -5.77 7.13 9.87
CA TYR A 207 -4.72 7.07 8.85
C TYR A 207 -3.36 6.73 9.46
N THR A 208 -2.67 5.76 8.84
CA THR A 208 -1.27 5.45 9.07
C THR A 208 -0.56 5.35 7.72
N GLU A 209 0.56 6.04 7.60
CA GLU A 209 1.37 6.00 6.39
C GLU A 209 2.07 4.65 6.24
N ILE A 210 2.02 4.07 5.04
CA ILE A 210 2.61 2.75 4.79
C ILE A 210 4.13 2.89 4.66
N ILE A 211 4.85 2.47 5.69
CA ILE A 211 6.27 2.10 5.59
C ILE A 211 6.26 0.57 5.49
N ARG A 212 6.18 0.02 4.25
CA ARG A 212 6.17 -1.43 3.91
C ARG A 212 6.01 -2.38 5.11
N ARG A 213 4.81 -2.89 5.35
CA ARG A 213 4.59 -3.88 6.41
C ARG A 213 4.90 -5.27 5.86
N ALA A 214 5.83 -5.99 6.49
CA ALA A 214 5.93 -7.43 6.30
C ALA A 214 4.66 -8.06 6.89
N GLU A 215 3.93 -8.83 6.10
CA GLU A 215 2.78 -9.58 6.60
C GLU A 215 3.28 -10.68 7.53
N THR A 216 2.63 -10.85 8.67
CA THR A 216 2.90 -11.95 9.60
C THR A 216 1.63 -12.77 9.68
N PHE A 217 1.74 -14.07 9.44
CA PHE A 217 0.62 -14.98 9.29
C PHE A 217 0.40 -15.71 10.61
N HIS A 218 -0.82 -15.64 11.17
CA HIS A 218 -1.15 -16.32 12.42
C HIS A 218 -2.48 -17.06 12.31
N PHE A 219 -2.47 -18.18 11.59
CA PHE A 219 -3.65 -19.02 11.42
C PHE A 219 -3.69 -20.14 12.48
N PRO A 220 -4.89 -20.59 12.88
CA PRO A 220 -5.00 -21.80 13.69
C PRO A 220 -4.43 -23.00 12.93
N GLU A 221 -3.68 -23.83 13.64
CA GLU A 221 -3.16 -25.08 13.08
C GLU A 221 -4.32 -26.04 12.80
N THR A 222 -4.37 -26.58 11.58
CA THR A 222 -5.36 -27.60 11.21
C THR A 222 -4.68 -28.70 10.41
N LYS A 223 -5.16 -29.93 10.57
CA LYS A 223 -4.52 -31.13 10.03
C LYS A 223 -5.55 -32.02 9.36
N TYR A 224 -5.32 -32.36 8.09
CA TYR A 224 -6.22 -33.18 7.29
C TYR A 224 -5.46 -34.30 6.59
N THR A 225 -6.11 -35.44 6.38
CA THR A 225 -5.53 -36.60 5.69
C THR A 225 -6.44 -37.07 4.56
N PHE A 226 -5.93 -37.00 3.34
CA PHE A 226 -6.63 -37.32 2.11
C PHE A 226 -6.17 -38.67 1.56
N LYS A 227 -7.13 -39.51 1.14
CA LYS A 227 -6.83 -40.83 0.55
C LYS A 227 -6.50 -40.76 -0.94
N LYS A 228 -6.92 -39.68 -1.60
CA LYS A 228 -6.77 -39.41 -3.04
C LYS A 228 -6.69 -37.90 -3.23
N PHE A 229 -6.13 -37.48 -4.36
CA PHE A 229 -6.19 -36.09 -4.80
C PHE A 229 -6.38 -36.07 -6.33
N LEU A 230 -6.74 -34.91 -6.87
CA LEU A 230 -6.81 -34.69 -8.32
C LEU A 230 -5.55 -33.97 -8.76
N TRP A 231 -4.85 -34.54 -9.75
CA TRP A 231 -3.70 -33.91 -10.40
C TRP A 231 -4.11 -33.35 -11.75
N CYS A 232 -3.92 -32.06 -11.95
CA CYS A 232 -4.36 -31.38 -13.16
C CYS A 232 -3.15 -30.70 -13.83
N PRO A 233 -2.50 -31.35 -14.82
CA PRO A 233 -1.26 -30.86 -15.44
C PRO A 233 -1.49 -29.67 -16.38
N GLU A 234 -2.71 -29.49 -16.91
CA GLU A 234 -3.02 -28.41 -17.87
C GLU A 234 -4.20 -27.53 -17.40
N GLY A 235 -4.57 -27.63 -16.12
CA GLY A 235 -5.71 -26.90 -15.54
C GLY A 235 -6.90 -27.79 -15.17
N PRO A 236 -7.96 -27.20 -14.59
CA PRO A 236 -9.05 -27.94 -13.94
C PRO A 236 -9.85 -28.89 -14.84
N ASP A 237 -9.85 -28.66 -16.16
CA ASP A 237 -10.55 -29.52 -17.13
C ASP A 237 -9.76 -30.79 -17.48
N PHE A 238 -8.47 -30.84 -17.12
CA PHE A 238 -7.55 -31.95 -17.43
C PHE A 238 -7.16 -32.74 -16.17
N CYS A 239 -7.99 -32.71 -15.13
CA CYS A 239 -7.69 -33.38 -13.87
C CYS A 239 -7.78 -34.91 -14.00
N GLU A 240 -6.68 -35.58 -13.67
CA GLU A 240 -6.62 -37.02 -13.52
C GLU A 240 -6.76 -37.41 -12.04
N LYS A 241 -7.54 -38.45 -11.76
CA LYS A 241 -7.61 -39.05 -10.42
C LYS A 241 -6.35 -39.87 -10.18
N THR A 242 -5.31 -39.23 -9.67
CA THR A 242 -4.10 -39.90 -9.21
C THR A 242 -4.29 -40.41 -7.78
N LYS A 243 -3.81 -41.64 -7.53
CA LYS A 243 -3.31 -41.97 -6.20
C LYS A 243 -1.88 -41.45 -6.17
N ASP A 244 -1.49 -40.73 -5.12
CA ASP A 244 -0.06 -40.54 -4.89
C ASP A 244 0.62 -41.91 -4.90
N GLU A 245 1.75 -42.06 -5.57
CA GLU A 245 2.48 -43.33 -5.64
C GLU A 245 2.85 -43.82 -4.22
N ASN A 246 2.87 -42.91 -3.23
CA ASN A 246 3.26 -43.13 -1.83
C ASN A 246 2.09 -43.25 -0.82
N GLY A 247 0.82 -43.23 -1.25
CA GLY A 247 -0.33 -43.48 -0.35
C GLY A 247 -1.18 -42.26 0.05
N LYS A 248 -1.49 -42.11 1.35
CA LYS A 248 -2.33 -41.01 1.89
C LYS A 248 -1.51 -39.72 1.94
N VAL A 249 -2.13 -38.60 1.55
CA VAL A 249 -1.53 -37.27 1.67
C VAL A 249 -2.02 -36.62 2.95
N GLU A 250 -1.11 -36.14 3.78
CA GLU A 250 -1.41 -35.38 4.98
C GLU A 250 -1.02 -33.91 4.77
N ILE A 251 -1.94 -33.00 5.06
CA ILE A 251 -1.72 -31.56 4.97
C ILE A 251 -1.87 -30.98 6.38
N VAL A 252 -0.81 -30.34 6.86
CA VAL A 252 -0.83 -29.52 8.07
C VAL A 252 -0.80 -28.07 7.63
N TRP A 253 -1.90 -27.35 7.83
CA TRP A 253 -2.02 -25.93 7.57
C TRP A 253 -1.68 -25.14 8.82
N SER A 254 -0.87 -24.10 8.65
CA SER A 254 -0.38 -23.24 9.74
C SER A 254 0.36 -24.00 10.84
N VAL A 255 1.41 -24.73 10.44
CA VAL A 255 2.31 -25.43 11.38
C VAL A 255 2.82 -24.44 12.43
N ASN A 256 2.67 -24.80 13.71
CA ASN A 256 3.02 -23.97 14.86
C ASN A 256 2.31 -22.59 14.90
N GLY A 257 1.23 -22.43 14.13
CA GLY A 257 0.48 -21.18 14.05
C GLY A 257 1.12 -20.08 13.22
N GLU A 258 2.15 -20.35 12.42
CA GLU A 258 2.89 -19.32 11.65
C GLU A 258 2.49 -19.24 10.16
N GLY A 259 1.40 -19.90 9.76
CA GLY A 259 0.94 -19.96 8.36
C GLY A 259 1.82 -20.83 7.44
N LEU A 260 2.81 -21.52 7.98
CA LEU A 260 3.56 -22.57 7.27
C LEU A 260 2.63 -23.71 6.86
N ILE A 261 2.81 -24.26 5.67
CA ILE A 261 2.05 -25.41 5.20
C ILE A 261 3.01 -26.59 5.04
N GLU A 262 2.63 -27.75 5.53
CA GLU A 262 3.37 -29.00 5.35
C GLU A 262 2.50 -30.01 4.61
N ARG A 263 3.01 -30.54 3.49
CA ARG A 263 2.42 -31.63 2.72
C ARG A 263 3.28 -32.87 2.91
N ARG A 264 2.73 -33.94 3.48
CA ARG A 264 3.38 -35.25 3.62
C ARG A 264 2.73 -36.28 2.72
N SER A 265 3.54 -37.10 2.06
CA SER A 265 3.09 -38.25 1.28
C SER A 265 4.14 -39.37 1.36
N GLY A 266 3.84 -40.41 2.13
CA GLY A 266 4.84 -41.42 2.53
C GLY A 266 6.02 -40.75 3.25
N ASP A 267 7.24 -41.00 2.76
CA ASP A 267 8.48 -40.41 3.29
C ASP A 267 8.77 -38.99 2.77
N GLN A 268 7.99 -38.51 1.79
CA GLN A 268 8.18 -37.20 1.19
C GLN A 268 7.46 -36.14 2.02
N ILE A 269 8.22 -35.16 2.51
CA ILE A 269 7.70 -34.01 3.26
C ILE A 269 8.11 -32.74 2.52
N HIS A 270 7.12 -31.94 2.16
CA HIS A 270 7.32 -30.64 1.54
C HIS A 270 6.77 -29.55 2.44
N THR A 271 7.61 -28.57 2.75
CA THR A 271 7.23 -27.41 3.56
C THR A 271 7.16 -26.17 2.68
N TYR A 272 6.14 -25.35 2.91
CA TYR A 272 5.86 -24.14 2.15
C TYR A 272 5.80 -22.96 3.10
N ARG A 273 6.68 -21.98 2.88
CA ARG A 273 6.75 -20.74 3.67
C ARG A 273 5.81 -19.70 3.07
N PRO A 274 4.92 -19.08 3.85
CA PRO A 274 4.05 -18.02 3.35
C PRO A 274 4.86 -16.75 3.07
N TYR A 275 4.49 -16.06 2.00
CA TYR A 275 5.10 -14.79 1.59
C TYR A 275 4.07 -13.66 1.47
N GLU A 276 2.86 -13.99 1.02
CA GLU A 276 1.82 -13.01 0.72
C GLU A 276 0.45 -13.67 0.86
N ARG A 277 -0.47 -13.03 1.61
CA ARG A 277 -1.89 -13.40 1.55
C ARG A 277 -2.45 -12.90 0.23
N MET A 278 -3.05 -13.80 -0.52
CA MET A 278 -3.79 -13.41 -1.72
C MET A 278 -5.26 -13.22 -1.34
N ILE A 279 -5.93 -12.27 -1.99
CA ILE A 279 -7.37 -12.15 -1.90
C ILE A 279 -7.97 -12.92 -3.09
N PRO A 280 -8.75 -13.99 -2.85
CA PRO A 280 -9.24 -14.85 -3.92
C PRO A 280 -10.29 -14.14 -4.78
N ASN A 281 -10.30 -14.44 -6.07
CA ASN A 281 -11.37 -14.00 -6.97
C ASN A 281 -12.61 -14.89 -6.79
N ARG A 282 -13.76 -14.43 -7.29
CA ARG A 282 -15.00 -15.24 -7.26
C ARG A 282 -14.85 -16.58 -7.98
N SER A 283 -14.00 -16.65 -9.02
CA SER A 283 -13.66 -17.89 -9.72
C SER A 283 -12.90 -18.92 -8.87
N ASP A 284 -12.29 -18.47 -7.77
CA ASP A 284 -11.57 -19.34 -6.84
C ASP A 284 -12.48 -19.89 -5.74
N PHE A 285 -13.77 -19.55 -5.73
CA PHE A 285 -14.70 -20.03 -4.71
C PHE A 285 -15.13 -21.46 -5.02
N TYR A 286 -15.42 -22.22 -3.96
CA TYR A 286 -15.91 -23.60 -4.08
C TYR A 286 -17.29 -23.71 -3.43
N ASP A 287 -18.31 -24.04 -4.22
CA ASP A 287 -19.70 -24.12 -3.75
C ASP A 287 -20.16 -22.89 -2.94
N GLY A 288 -19.67 -21.71 -3.34
CA GLY A 288 -19.95 -20.43 -2.67
C GLY A 288 -19.08 -20.14 -1.45
N GLU A 289 -18.21 -21.05 -1.03
CA GLU A 289 -17.20 -20.82 0.01
C GLU A 289 -15.98 -20.09 -0.55
N LYS A 290 -15.61 -18.99 0.10
CA LYS A 290 -14.38 -18.23 -0.15
C LYS A 290 -13.18 -18.91 0.53
N PRO A 291 -12.09 -19.23 -0.19
CA PRO A 291 -10.91 -19.82 0.43
C PRO A 291 -10.05 -18.80 1.18
N ILE A 292 -9.22 -19.30 2.09
CA ILE A 292 -8.04 -18.58 2.58
C ILE A 292 -6.91 -18.86 1.58
N ALA A 293 -6.42 -17.80 0.92
CA ALA A 293 -5.42 -17.91 -0.12
C ALA A 293 -4.04 -17.42 0.33
N LEU A 294 -3.03 -18.28 0.25
CA LEU A 294 -1.64 -17.95 0.57
C LEU A 294 -0.73 -18.23 -0.62
N LYS A 295 0.03 -17.21 -1.02
CA LYS A 295 1.18 -17.41 -1.88
C LYS A 295 2.37 -17.77 -1.01
N THR A 296 2.90 -18.95 -1.29
CA THR A 296 3.97 -19.56 -0.54
C THR A 296 5.14 -19.89 -1.47
N LYS A 297 6.31 -20.10 -0.87
CA LYS A 297 7.47 -20.63 -1.55
C LYS A 297 7.86 -21.94 -0.91
N ARG A 298 8.10 -22.95 -1.74
CA ARG A 298 8.59 -24.25 -1.29
C ARG A 298 10.00 -24.10 -0.67
N THR A 299 10.27 -24.74 0.46
CA THR A 299 11.51 -24.48 1.23
C THR A 299 12.69 -25.35 0.81
N ASP A 300 12.45 -26.55 0.30
CA ASP A 300 13.44 -27.53 -0.17
C ASP A 300 13.91 -27.28 -1.61
N MET A 301 13.19 -26.45 -2.38
CA MET A 301 13.52 -26.13 -3.78
C MET A 301 13.57 -24.62 -4.04
N SER A 302 14.62 -24.18 -4.74
CA SER A 302 14.69 -22.79 -5.19
C SER A 302 13.79 -22.58 -6.43
N SER A 303 12.93 -21.56 -6.37
CA SER A 303 12.12 -21.03 -7.49
C SER A 303 10.73 -21.64 -7.71
N GLU A 304 10.19 -22.43 -6.77
CA GLU A 304 8.77 -22.85 -6.83
C GLU A 304 7.89 -22.00 -5.93
N TRP A 305 6.97 -21.28 -6.57
CA TRP A 305 5.91 -20.55 -5.92
C TRP A 305 4.62 -21.36 -6.00
N MET A 306 3.93 -21.51 -4.88
CA MET A 306 2.63 -22.18 -4.82
C MET A 306 1.58 -21.21 -4.31
N LEU A 307 0.43 -21.19 -4.96
CA LEU A 307 -0.81 -20.65 -4.40
C LEU A 307 -1.55 -21.76 -3.70
N TRP A 308 -1.78 -21.60 -2.41
CA TRP A 308 -2.57 -22.50 -1.60
C TRP A 308 -3.92 -21.86 -1.30
N LEU A 309 -5.00 -22.60 -1.52
CA LEU A 309 -6.37 -22.23 -1.26
C LEU A 309 -6.96 -23.24 -0.27
N TYR A 310 -7.27 -22.79 0.94
CA TYR A 310 -7.89 -23.61 1.98
C TYR A 310 -9.36 -23.21 2.16
N TYR A 311 -10.26 -24.18 2.11
CA TYR A 311 -11.71 -23.99 2.28
C TYR A 311 -12.13 -24.65 3.61
N PRO A 312 -12.22 -23.90 4.72
CA PRO A 312 -12.43 -24.47 6.05
C PRO A 312 -13.70 -25.30 6.23
N LYS A 313 -14.82 -24.92 5.58
CA LYS A 313 -16.11 -25.62 5.71
C LYS A 313 -16.17 -26.87 4.84
N ALA A 314 -15.62 -26.80 3.63
CA ALA A 314 -15.51 -27.95 2.74
C ALA A 314 -14.36 -28.91 3.11
N GLU A 315 -13.51 -28.55 4.08
CA GLU A 315 -12.30 -29.30 4.46
C GLU A 315 -11.39 -29.61 3.25
N ARG A 316 -11.40 -28.69 2.27
CA ARG A 316 -10.77 -28.85 0.96
C ARG A 316 -9.50 -28.02 0.89
N PHE A 317 -8.50 -28.53 0.17
CA PHE A 317 -7.32 -27.77 -0.23
C PHE A 317 -7.16 -27.78 -1.75
N LYS A 318 -6.70 -26.67 -2.31
CA LYS A 318 -6.24 -26.59 -3.69
C LYS A 318 -4.88 -25.92 -3.71
N MET A 319 -3.90 -26.58 -4.28
CA MET A 319 -2.55 -26.06 -4.49
C MET A 319 -2.34 -25.84 -5.98
N VAL A 320 -1.85 -24.66 -6.36
CA VAL A 320 -1.54 -24.30 -7.75
C VAL A 320 -0.09 -23.86 -7.83
N ARG A 321 0.70 -24.47 -8.72
CA ARG A 321 2.07 -24.01 -9.00
C ARG A 321 2.04 -22.76 -9.87
N ILE A 322 2.63 -21.67 -9.36
CA ILE A 322 2.81 -20.41 -10.09
C ILE A 322 4.15 -20.48 -10.84
N GLY A 323 4.11 -20.66 -12.15
CA GLY A 323 5.28 -20.71 -13.03
C GLY A 323 5.10 -19.86 -14.28
N THR A 324 6.20 -19.38 -14.87
CA THR A 324 6.20 -18.58 -16.12
C THR A 324 6.13 -19.44 -17.39
N ARG A 325 6.27 -20.77 -17.29
CA ARG A 325 6.15 -21.68 -18.44
C ARG A 325 4.87 -22.50 -18.31
N ASN A 326 4.09 -22.56 -19.39
CA ASN A 326 2.82 -23.29 -19.45
C ASN A 326 3.00 -24.82 -19.31
N ASP A 327 4.20 -25.34 -19.58
CA ASP A 327 4.55 -26.77 -19.45
C ASP A 327 4.87 -27.20 -18.00
N ALA A 328 4.86 -26.26 -17.05
CA ALA A 328 5.27 -26.48 -15.66
C ALA A 328 4.21 -26.10 -14.63
N ALA A 329 3.08 -25.52 -15.05
CA ALA A 329 1.96 -25.22 -14.18
C ALA A 329 1.18 -26.52 -13.90
N TYR A 330 0.88 -26.79 -12.63
CA TYR A 330 0.00 -27.90 -12.27
C TYR A 330 -0.89 -27.48 -11.10
N THR A 331 -2.01 -28.18 -10.95
CA THR A 331 -2.92 -28.02 -9.82
C THR A 331 -3.10 -29.35 -9.11
N GLU A 332 -2.99 -29.34 -7.78
CA GLU A 332 -3.40 -30.43 -6.91
C GLU A 332 -4.66 -30.02 -6.16
N ILE A 333 -5.68 -30.88 -6.16
CA ILE A 333 -6.92 -30.66 -5.41
C ILE A 333 -7.12 -31.81 -4.43
N TYR A 334 -7.23 -31.50 -3.15
CA TYR A 334 -7.41 -32.45 -2.06
C TYR A 334 -8.81 -32.30 -1.49
N GLU A 335 -9.58 -33.39 -1.56
CA GLU A 335 -11.00 -33.50 -1.20
C GLU A 335 -11.27 -34.81 -0.46
#